data_AF-A0A3L7QZL6-F1
#
_entry.id   AF-A0A3L7QZL6-F1
#
_cell.length_a   1.000
_cell.length_b   1.000
_cell.length_c   1.000
_cell.angle_alpha   90.00
_cell.angle_beta   90.00
_cell.angle_gamma   90.00
#
_symmetry.space_group_name_H-M   'P 1'
#
loop_
_entity.id
_entity.type
_entity.pdbx_description
1 polymer ?
#
loop_
_entity_poly.entity_id
_entity_poly.type
_entity_poly.pdbx_seq_one_letter_code
_entity_poly.pdbx_strand_id
1 'polypeptide(L)'
;MRPMPLTWPGLIVAAIMACLAVAVGSVVVAEKPTSNESQRAFRLVAAKEKQQDAAASKADQPLPVPLPAVELPPSEPANPYPLPPELLGVDLTDQTLEQVSLKSQGCITCHAGVGDMHRSPNVRLGCTDCHGGNGSAVTKQAGHIHPTEEEAWTSSANPIRSYALLNHESPEFVRFVNPGDLRIAHISCGSCHASMVLQVRKSMMTHGCMLWGAALYNNGSMPNKQSSFGESYSMHGAGQRLQTVPPPTQDQ
;
A
#
# COMPACT_ATOMS: atom_id res chain seq x y z
N MET A 1 -60.71 45.47 2.23
CA MET A 1 -59.24 45.54 2.10
C MET A 1 -58.65 44.84 3.32
N ARG A 2 -57.95 43.72 3.10
CA ARG A 2 -57.39 42.88 4.18
C ARG A 2 -56.10 43.51 4.73
N PRO A 3 -55.87 43.57 6.05
CA PRO A 3 -54.56 43.92 6.59
C PRO A 3 -53.61 42.71 6.57
N MET A 4 -52.34 42.98 6.28
CA MET A 4 -51.21 42.03 6.24
C MET A 4 -50.69 41.67 7.65
N PRO A 5 -49.97 40.54 7.82
CA PRO A 5 -49.51 40.05 9.12
C PRO A 5 -48.14 40.60 9.56
N LEU A 6 -47.90 40.44 10.86
CA LEU A 6 -46.80 40.88 11.72
C LEU A 6 -45.39 40.53 11.21
N THR A 7 -44.46 41.48 11.39
CA THR A 7 -43.01 41.24 11.37
C THR A 7 -42.47 41.08 12.80
N TRP A 8 -41.54 40.13 12.92
CA TRP A 8 -40.90 39.64 14.14
C TRP A 8 -39.63 40.47 14.41
N PRO A 9 -39.56 41.25 15.51
CA PRO A 9 -38.46 41.00 16.46
C PRO A 9 -38.81 41.43 17.90
N GLY A 10 -38.74 40.51 18.86
CA GLY A 10 -39.00 40.91 20.26
C GLY A 10 -38.84 39.83 21.33
N LEU A 11 -38.07 38.76 21.10
CA LEU A 11 -38.02 37.64 22.04
C LEU A 11 -36.63 37.04 22.30
N ILE A 12 -35.53 37.69 21.90
CA ILE A 12 -34.17 37.18 22.16
C ILE A 12 -33.29 38.26 22.81
N VAL A 13 -33.69 38.76 23.98
CA VAL A 13 -32.80 39.58 24.83
C VAL A 13 -32.75 39.10 26.30
N ALA A 14 -33.51 38.08 26.69
CA ALA A 14 -33.64 37.70 28.11
C ALA A 14 -32.92 36.40 28.54
N ALA A 15 -31.96 35.87 27.78
CA ALA A 15 -31.34 34.56 28.09
C ALA A 15 -29.80 34.52 28.05
N ILE A 16 -29.10 35.65 28.29
CA ILE A 16 -27.61 35.68 28.31
C ILE A 16 -27.02 36.02 29.69
N MET A 17 -27.84 36.30 30.73
CA MET A 17 -27.33 36.80 32.02
C MET A 17 -27.53 35.87 33.22
N ALA A 18 -27.42 34.55 33.03
CA ALA A 18 -27.42 33.60 34.15
C ALA A 18 -26.56 32.37 33.85
N CYS A 19 -25.23 32.50 33.94
CA CYS A 19 -24.28 31.40 34.17
C CYS A 19 -22.84 31.94 34.40
N LEU A 20 -22.69 32.99 35.23
CA LEU A 20 -21.41 33.57 35.62
C LEU A 20 -21.30 33.56 37.16
N ALA A 21 -21.24 32.36 37.74
CA ALA A 21 -20.71 32.12 39.09
C ALA A 21 -20.62 30.62 39.33
N VAL A 22 -19.40 30.06 39.24
CA VAL A 22 -18.78 29.03 40.11
C VAL A 22 -17.56 28.51 39.34
N ALA A 23 -16.41 29.12 39.59
CA ALA A 23 -15.11 28.59 39.16
C ALA A 23 -14.06 28.95 40.22
N VAL A 24 -14.07 28.23 41.34
CA VAL A 24 -12.91 28.11 42.23
C VAL A 24 -12.87 26.67 42.72
N GLY A 25 -11.96 25.87 42.17
CA GLY A 25 -11.81 24.45 42.50
C GLY A 25 -10.56 23.85 41.85
N SER A 26 -9.45 23.89 42.59
CA SER A 26 -8.21 23.11 42.52
C SER A 26 -7.76 22.54 41.16
N VAL A 27 -6.76 23.17 40.56
CA VAL A 27 -5.89 22.55 39.56
C VAL A 27 -4.93 21.60 40.29
N VAL A 28 -5.14 20.29 40.15
CA VAL A 28 -4.10 19.30 40.45
C VAL A 28 -3.17 19.25 39.23
N VAL A 29 -1.96 19.79 39.38
CA VAL A 29 -0.89 19.62 38.40
C VAL A 29 -0.40 18.17 38.50
N ALA A 30 -0.79 17.32 37.55
CA ALA A 30 -0.15 16.02 37.38
C ALA A 30 1.25 16.24 36.80
N GLU A 31 2.30 15.94 37.58
CA GLU A 31 3.67 15.97 37.09
C GLU A 31 3.84 14.95 35.96
N LYS A 32 4.35 15.41 34.81
CA LYS A 32 4.69 14.53 33.68
C LYS A 32 5.85 13.61 34.11
N PRO A 33 5.75 12.28 33.88
CA PRO A 33 6.85 11.38 34.18
C PRO A 33 8.09 11.79 33.38
N THR A 34 9.23 11.83 34.06
CA THR A 34 10.50 12.23 33.44
C THR A 34 10.90 11.24 32.35
N SER A 35 11.63 11.70 31.34
CA SER A 35 12.00 10.89 30.16
C SER A 35 12.65 9.55 30.49
N ASN A 36 13.32 9.44 31.64
CA ASN A 36 13.98 8.23 32.10
C ASN A 36 13.00 7.15 32.61
N GLU A 37 11.91 7.54 33.28
CA GLU A 37 10.88 6.60 33.75
C GLU A 37 10.05 6.05 32.59
N SER A 38 9.70 6.92 31.64
CA SER A 38 9.03 6.54 30.40
C SER A 38 9.87 5.57 29.56
N GLN A 39 11.19 5.79 29.48
CA GLN A 39 12.12 4.88 28.79
C GLN A 39 12.27 3.54 29.52
N ARG A 40 12.30 3.54 30.85
CA ARG A 40 12.38 2.31 31.65
C ARG A 40 11.10 1.48 31.57
N ALA A 41 9.94 2.15 31.57
CA ALA A 41 8.64 1.51 31.33
C ALA A 41 8.58 0.88 29.92
N PHE A 42 9.06 1.60 28.90
CA PHE A 42 9.11 1.08 27.53
C PHE A 42 10.00 -0.16 27.39
N ARG A 43 11.16 -0.18 28.04
CA ARG A 43 12.08 -1.34 28.04
C ARG A 43 11.50 -2.56 28.76
N LEU A 44 10.76 -2.35 29.86
CA LEU A 44 10.12 -3.44 30.59
C LEU A 44 8.93 -4.04 29.83
N VAL A 45 8.16 -3.19 29.12
CA VAL A 45 7.07 -3.64 28.24
C VAL A 45 7.63 -4.42 27.05
N ALA A 46 8.64 -3.89 26.37
CA ALA A 46 9.29 -4.54 25.23
C ALA A 46 9.96 -5.89 25.59
N ALA A 47 10.55 -6.00 26.79
CA ALA A 47 11.13 -7.26 27.28
C ALA A 47 10.06 -8.32 27.58
N LYS A 48 8.87 -7.89 28.05
CA LYS A 48 7.74 -8.77 28.36
C LYS A 48 7.02 -9.24 27.08
N GLU A 49 6.89 -8.37 26.09
CA GLU A 49 6.36 -8.68 24.75
C GLU A 49 7.27 -9.69 24.03
N LYS A 50 8.60 -9.48 24.04
CA LYS A 50 9.57 -10.42 23.44
C LYS A 50 9.52 -11.83 24.04
N GLN A 51 9.18 -11.96 25.33
CA GLN A 51 8.98 -13.25 25.99
C GLN A 51 7.63 -13.90 25.67
N GLN A 52 6.58 -13.12 25.40
CA GLN A 52 5.28 -13.65 24.99
C GLN A 52 5.27 -14.07 23.51
N ASP A 53 5.98 -13.35 22.64
CA ASP A 53 6.09 -13.69 21.21
C ASP A 53 6.90 -14.97 20.97
N ALA A 54 7.92 -15.22 21.80
CA ALA A 54 8.69 -16.47 21.76
C ALA A 54 7.87 -17.70 22.20
N ALA A 55 6.81 -17.51 22.98
CA ALA A 55 5.90 -18.57 23.40
C ALA A 55 4.75 -18.80 22.39
N ALA A 56 4.37 -17.77 21.62
CA ALA A 56 3.27 -17.83 20.64
C ALA A 56 3.67 -18.39 19.27
N SER A 57 4.97 -18.42 18.92
CA SER A 57 5.45 -18.86 17.59
C SER A 57 5.42 -20.37 17.33
N LYS A 58 4.89 -21.18 18.26
CA LYS A 58 4.80 -22.65 18.12
C LYS A 58 3.38 -23.21 18.04
N ALA A 59 2.36 -22.37 17.96
CA ALA A 59 0.99 -22.80 17.74
C ALA A 59 0.66 -22.84 16.24
N ASP A 60 0.68 -24.05 15.70
CA ASP A 60 -0.11 -24.59 14.59
C ASP A 60 -0.92 -23.55 13.78
N GLN A 61 -0.28 -22.89 12.81
CA GLN A 61 -1.01 -22.20 11.75
C GLN A 61 -1.47 -23.26 10.75
N PRO A 62 -2.77 -23.36 10.42
CA PRO A 62 -3.19 -24.19 9.31
C PRO A 62 -2.56 -23.62 8.04
N LEU A 63 -1.65 -24.39 7.45
CA LEU A 63 -1.11 -24.10 6.12
C LEU A 63 -2.30 -24.00 5.14
N PRO A 64 -2.23 -23.11 4.14
CA PRO A 64 -3.24 -23.05 3.08
C PRO A 64 -3.47 -24.46 2.52
N VAL A 65 -4.74 -24.86 2.38
CA VAL A 65 -5.10 -26.14 1.76
C VAL A 65 -4.44 -26.18 0.38
N PRO A 66 -3.58 -27.18 0.08
CA PRO A 66 -2.94 -27.26 -1.22
C PRO A 66 -4.03 -27.34 -2.29
N LEU A 67 -4.06 -26.35 -3.18
CA LEU A 67 -4.91 -26.41 -4.36
C LEU A 67 -4.50 -27.64 -5.19
N PRO A 68 -5.44 -28.27 -5.92
CA PRO A 68 -5.10 -29.33 -6.86
C PRO A 68 -4.00 -28.81 -7.79
N ALA A 69 -3.00 -29.65 -8.07
CA ALA A 69 -1.86 -29.28 -8.91
C ALA A 69 -2.37 -28.82 -10.28
N VAL A 70 -2.49 -27.51 -10.45
CA VAL A 70 -2.66 -26.90 -11.77
C VAL A 70 -1.32 -27.13 -12.45
N GLU A 71 -1.33 -27.89 -13.53
CA GLU A 71 -0.14 -28.07 -14.36
C GLU A 71 0.28 -26.68 -14.83
N LEU A 72 1.37 -26.18 -14.23
CA LEU A 72 1.90 -24.87 -14.53
C LEU A 72 2.25 -24.87 -16.03
N PRO A 73 1.85 -23.83 -16.80
CA PRO A 73 2.39 -23.69 -18.14
C PRO A 73 3.91 -23.75 -18.02
N PRO A 74 4.62 -24.40 -18.96
CA PRO A 74 6.06 -24.56 -18.88
C PRO A 74 6.67 -23.21 -18.53
N SER A 75 7.42 -23.16 -17.43
CA SER A 75 8.03 -21.91 -16.98
C SER A 75 8.90 -21.41 -18.11
N GLU A 76 8.42 -20.40 -18.83
CA GLU A 76 9.25 -19.62 -19.73
C GLU A 76 10.46 -19.20 -18.90
N PRO A 77 11.69 -19.63 -19.25
CA PRO A 77 12.88 -19.40 -18.42
C PRO A 77 13.17 -17.92 -18.15
N ALA A 78 12.42 -17.03 -18.79
CA ALA A 78 12.51 -15.59 -18.74
C ALA A 78 11.15 -14.90 -18.50
N ASN A 79 10.18 -15.52 -17.79
CA ASN A 79 8.98 -14.76 -17.40
C ASN A 79 9.41 -13.59 -16.50
N PRO A 80 9.41 -12.33 -16.98
CA PRO A 80 9.88 -11.19 -16.18
C PRO A 80 8.86 -10.80 -15.11
N TYR A 81 7.68 -11.41 -15.15
CA TYR A 81 6.53 -11.13 -14.31
C TYR A 81 5.87 -12.45 -13.85
N PRO A 82 6.57 -13.29 -13.08
CA PRO A 82 5.98 -14.47 -12.49
C PRO A 82 4.80 -14.07 -11.60
N LEU A 83 3.69 -14.80 -11.74
CA LEU A 83 2.68 -14.84 -10.70
C LEU A 83 3.15 -15.83 -9.63
N PRO A 84 3.11 -15.45 -8.33
CA PRO A 84 3.33 -16.40 -7.25
C PRO A 84 2.44 -17.64 -7.42
N PRO A 85 2.96 -18.87 -7.22
CA PRO A 85 2.18 -20.09 -7.39
C PRO A 85 0.86 -20.09 -6.62
N GLU A 86 0.83 -19.45 -5.46
CA GLU A 86 -0.33 -19.35 -4.57
C GLU A 86 -1.46 -18.49 -5.16
N LEU A 87 -1.16 -17.68 -6.18
CA LEU A 87 -2.12 -16.80 -6.85
C LEU A 87 -2.54 -17.33 -8.23
N LEU A 88 -1.98 -18.44 -8.69
CA LEU A 88 -2.34 -19.02 -9.97
C LEU A 88 -3.73 -19.67 -9.89
N GLY A 89 -4.63 -19.25 -10.78
CA GLY A 89 -6.00 -19.74 -10.83
C GLY A 89 -6.89 -19.24 -9.69
N VAL A 90 -6.41 -18.32 -8.84
CA VAL A 90 -7.23 -17.68 -7.81
C VAL A 90 -8.15 -16.66 -8.46
N ASP A 91 -9.46 -16.87 -8.32
CA ASP A 91 -10.46 -15.90 -8.71
C ASP A 91 -10.76 -14.95 -7.54
N LEU A 92 -10.30 -13.70 -7.66
CA LEU A 92 -10.54 -12.65 -6.68
C LEU A 92 -11.89 -11.94 -6.87
N THR A 93 -12.62 -12.25 -7.94
CA THR A 93 -13.88 -11.57 -8.27
C THR A 93 -15.09 -12.12 -7.51
N ASP A 94 -15.01 -13.34 -6.98
CA ASP A 94 -16.11 -14.03 -6.28
C ASP A 94 -15.79 -14.34 -4.81
N GLN A 95 -15.16 -13.41 -4.11
CA GLN A 95 -14.85 -13.59 -2.69
C GLN A 95 -16.07 -13.39 -1.79
N THR A 96 -16.15 -14.18 -0.72
CA THR A 96 -17.10 -13.95 0.37
C THR A 96 -16.63 -12.82 1.29
N LEU A 97 -17.54 -12.20 2.03
CA LEU A 97 -17.19 -11.18 3.02
C LEU A 97 -16.29 -11.73 4.14
N GLU A 98 -16.43 -13.02 4.46
CA GLU A 98 -15.59 -13.69 5.45
C GLU A 98 -14.14 -13.79 4.95
N GLN A 99 -13.93 -14.18 3.68
CA GLN A 99 -12.60 -14.22 3.07
C GLN A 99 -11.94 -12.83 3.05
N VAL A 100 -12.70 -11.79 2.70
CA VAL A 100 -12.22 -10.40 2.76
C VAL A 100 -11.83 -10.01 4.19
N SER A 101 -12.64 -10.38 5.18
CA SER A 101 -12.38 -10.11 6.59
C SER A 101 -11.09 -10.78 7.08
N LEU A 102 -10.89 -12.06 6.77
CA LEU A 102 -9.67 -12.79 7.14
C LEU A 102 -8.40 -12.17 6.54
N LYS A 103 -8.53 -11.57 5.35
CA LYS A 103 -7.45 -10.86 4.64
C LYS A 103 -7.27 -9.39 5.07
N SER A 104 -8.02 -8.92 6.08
CA SER A 104 -8.05 -7.49 6.46
C SER A 104 -8.09 -7.22 7.96
N GLN A 105 -8.57 -8.16 8.78
CA GLN A 105 -8.91 -7.96 10.20
C GLN A 105 -7.75 -7.40 11.05
N GLY A 106 -6.53 -7.89 10.83
CA GLY A 106 -5.33 -7.41 11.50
C GLY A 106 -4.96 -6.00 11.03
N CYS A 107 -5.03 -5.75 9.72
CA CYS A 107 -4.69 -4.47 9.11
C CYS A 107 -5.56 -3.33 9.66
N ILE A 108 -6.88 -3.54 9.71
CA ILE A 108 -7.85 -2.52 10.14
C ILE A 108 -7.82 -2.23 11.64
N THR A 109 -7.09 -3.01 12.43
CA THR A 109 -6.85 -2.73 13.85
C THR A 109 -6.04 -1.43 14.03
N CYS A 110 -5.12 -1.14 13.10
CA CYS A 110 -4.33 0.10 13.09
C CYS A 110 -4.70 1.04 11.94
N HIS A 111 -5.00 0.50 10.74
CA HIS A 111 -5.35 1.27 9.55
C HIS A 111 -6.86 1.54 9.44
N ALA A 112 -7.46 2.03 10.53
CA ALA A 112 -8.88 2.35 10.56
C ALA A 112 -9.21 3.50 9.58
N GLY A 113 -10.33 3.37 8.86
CA GLY A 113 -10.85 4.44 7.98
C GLY A 113 -10.13 4.60 6.64
N VAL A 114 -9.22 3.69 6.25
CA VAL A 114 -8.55 3.71 4.93
C VAL A 114 -9.53 3.59 3.75
N GLY A 115 -10.68 2.94 3.98
CA GLY A 115 -11.72 2.76 2.96
C GLY A 115 -11.42 1.64 1.96
N ASP A 116 -12.30 1.50 0.96
CA ASP A 116 -12.11 0.58 -0.16
C ASP A 116 -11.62 1.35 -1.39
N MET A 117 -10.58 0.81 -2.03
CA MET A 117 -10.04 1.35 -3.29
C MET A 117 -10.97 1.06 -4.48
N HIS A 118 -11.82 0.04 -4.38
CA HIS A 118 -12.86 -0.27 -5.34
C HIS A 118 -14.18 0.36 -4.89
N ARG A 119 -14.66 1.33 -5.68
CA ARG A 119 -15.95 1.99 -5.40
C ARG A 119 -17.17 1.08 -5.59
N SER A 120 -17.01 0.01 -6.37
CA SER A 120 -18.10 -0.90 -6.69
C SER A 120 -18.32 -1.90 -5.55
N PRO A 121 -19.54 -2.07 -5.01
CA PRO A 121 -19.82 -3.06 -3.98
C PRO A 121 -19.75 -4.51 -4.49
N ASN A 122 -19.61 -4.69 -5.81
CA ASN A 122 -19.48 -6.00 -6.45
C ASN A 122 -18.04 -6.52 -6.44
N VAL A 123 -17.07 -5.68 -6.08
CA VAL A 123 -15.67 -6.11 -5.93
C VAL A 123 -15.37 -6.22 -4.46
N ARG A 124 -14.99 -7.42 -4.02
CA ARG A 124 -14.75 -7.75 -2.63
C ARG A 124 -13.30 -8.18 -2.49
N LEU A 125 -12.45 -7.25 -2.07
CA LEU A 125 -11.02 -7.50 -1.87
C LEU A 125 -10.64 -7.19 -0.43
N GLY A 126 -9.78 -8.03 0.15
CA GLY A 126 -9.12 -7.75 1.41
C GLY A 126 -7.83 -6.96 1.23
N CYS A 127 -7.32 -6.40 2.33
CA CYS A 127 -6.07 -5.60 2.31
C CYS A 127 -4.91 -6.37 1.67
N THR A 128 -4.74 -7.65 2.03
CA THR A 128 -3.62 -8.46 1.55
C THR A 128 -3.77 -8.94 0.11
N ASP A 129 -4.95 -8.81 -0.52
CA ASP A 129 -5.13 -9.15 -1.93
C ASP A 129 -4.30 -8.23 -2.84
N CYS A 130 -4.16 -6.96 -2.47
CA CYS A 130 -3.30 -6.02 -3.18
C CYS A 130 -1.93 -5.87 -2.51
N HIS A 131 -1.87 -5.71 -1.19
CA HIS A 131 -0.63 -5.36 -0.49
C HIS A 131 0.22 -6.57 -0.04
N GLY A 132 -0.34 -7.79 0.01
CA GLY A 132 0.33 -8.91 0.67
C GLY A 132 0.43 -8.73 2.19
N GLY A 133 1.44 -9.32 2.83
CA GLY A 133 1.60 -9.31 4.29
C GLY A 133 0.70 -10.32 5.02
N ASN A 134 0.65 -10.21 6.35
CA ASN A 134 -0.18 -11.09 7.18
C ASN A 134 -1.43 -10.35 7.69
N GLY A 135 -2.56 -10.57 7.02
CA GLY A 135 -3.85 -9.93 7.32
C GLY A 135 -4.47 -10.33 8.66
N SER A 136 -3.93 -11.32 9.35
CA SER A 136 -4.40 -11.77 10.68
C SER A 136 -3.56 -11.23 11.84
N ALA A 137 -2.37 -10.68 11.56
CA ALA A 137 -1.49 -10.16 12.58
C ALA A 137 -1.94 -8.77 13.06
N VAL A 138 -1.89 -8.55 14.38
CA VAL A 138 -2.26 -7.28 15.03
C VAL A 138 -1.05 -6.46 15.48
N THR A 139 0.16 -6.93 15.17
CA THR A 139 1.41 -6.21 15.43
C THR A 139 2.07 -5.83 14.12
N LYS A 140 2.72 -4.65 14.10
CA LYS A 140 3.48 -4.21 12.93
C LYS A 140 4.53 -5.25 12.51
N GLN A 141 5.22 -5.85 13.48
CA GLN A 141 6.30 -6.78 13.23
C GLN A 141 5.84 -8.02 12.46
N ALA A 142 4.67 -8.57 12.81
CA ALA A 142 4.15 -9.78 12.19
C ALA A 142 3.29 -9.51 10.95
N GLY A 143 2.64 -8.33 10.88
CA GLY A 143 1.74 -7.96 9.79
C GLY A 143 2.44 -7.37 8.56
N HIS A 144 3.45 -6.53 8.79
CA HIS A 144 4.13 -5.82 7.71
C HIS A 144 5.16 -6.69 7.02
N ILE A 145 5.33 -6.45 5.72
CA ILE A 145 6.57 -6.82 5.03
C ILE A 145 7.61 -5.75 5.35
N HIS A 146 8.79 -6.15 5.79
CA HIS A 146 9.88 -5.25 6.16
C HIS A 146 10.84 -5.04 4.99
N PRO A 147 11.45 -3.85 4.88
CA PRO A 147 12.46 -3.58 3.85
C PRO A 147 13.72 -4.39 4.10
N THR A 148 14.46 -4.65 3.04
CA THR A 148 15.81 -5.22 3.11
C THR A 148 16.83 -4.14 3.48
N GLU A 149 16.61 -2.90 3.02
CA GLU A 149 17.50 -1.76 3.30
C GLU A 149 17.02 -0.96 4.53
N GLU A 150 16.94 -1.60 5.70
CA GLU A 150 16.35 -1.02 6.93
C GLU A 150 16.89 0.38 7.29
N GLU A 151 18.18 0.62 7.07
CA GLU A 151 18.85 1.90 7.36
C GLU A 151 18.29 3.05 6.51
N ALA A 152 17.79 2.76 5.32
CA ALA A 152 17.17 3.76 4.47
C ALA A 152 15.71 4.03 4.89
N TRP A 153 15.01 3.03 5.43
CA TRP A 153 13.59 3.07 5.83
C TRP A 153 13.40 3.26 7.34
N THR A 154 14.00 4.32 7.87
CA THR A 154 13.95 4.63 9.32
C THR A 154 12.57 5.01 9.87
N SER A 155 11.59 5.25 8.99
CA SER A 155 10.22 5.59 9.36
C SER A 155 9.23 5.02 8.33
N SER A 156 7.93 5.21 8.56
CA SER A 156 6.90 4.88 7.57
C SER A 156 6.84 5.84 6.39
N ALA A 157 7.57 6.96 6.44
CA ALA A 157 7.65 7.89 5.32
C ALA A 157 8.64 7.37 4.27
N ASN A 158 8.31 7.59 2.99
CA ASN A 158 9.22 7.28 1.90
C ASN A 158 10.52 8.10 2.04
N PRO A 159 11.70 7.47 1.92
CA PRO A 159 12.97 8.17 1.93
C PRO A 159 13.06 9.20 0.79
N ILE A 160 13.83 10.27 1.02
CA ILE A 160 14.07 11.29 -0.02
C ILE A 160 14.74 10.61 -1.22
N ARG A 161 14.11 10.71 -2.39
CA ARG A 161 14.57 10.11 -3.66
C ARG A 161 14.72 8.58 -3.60
N SER A 162 13.78 7.89 -2.95
CA SER A 162 13.74 6.43 -2.84
C SER A 162 13.62 5.65 -4.18
N TYR A 163 13.52 6.32 -5.32
CA TYR A 163 13.25 5.69 -6.62
C TYR A 163 14.24 4.56 -6.97
N ALA A 164 15.55 4.84 -6.91
CA ALA A 164 16.57 3.83 -7.18
C ALA A 164 16.73 2.84 -6.01
N LEU A 165 16.50 3.31 -4.78
CA LEU A 165 16.52 2.46 -3.58
C LEU A 165 15.52 1.30 -3.70
N LEU A 166 14.32 1.55 -4.23
CA LEU A 166 13.30 0.52 -4.44
C LEU A 166 13.71 -0.59 -5.42
N ASN A 167 14.81 -0.46 -6.16
CA ASN A 167 15.37 -1.56 -6.95
C ASN A 167 16.18 -2.56 -6.11
N HIS A 168 16.54 -2.20 -4.88
CA HIS A 168 17.24 -3.07 -3.93
C HIS A 168 16.28 -3.76 -2.95
N GLU A 169 14.98 -3.48 -3.06
CA GLU A 169 13.95 -4.05 -2.20
C GLU A 169 13.35 -5.33 -2.77
N SER A 170 12.77 -6.15 -1.89
CA SER A 170 12.04 -7.34 -2.29
C SER A 170 10.74 -6.97 -3.05
N PRO A 171 10.31 -7.79 -4.03
CA PRO A 171 9.02 -7.62 -4.68
C PRO A 171 7.85 -7.53 -3.71
N GLU A 172 7.90 -8.29 -2.61
CA GLU A 172 6.90 -8.31 -1.56
C GLU A 172 6.84 -6.98 -0.82
N PHE A 173 7.99 -6.37 -0.51
CA PHE A 173 8.04 -5.06 0.12
C PHE A 173 7.54 -3.97 -0.83
N VAL A 174 7.98 -3.99 -2.10
CA VAL A 174 7.50 -3.07 -3.14
C VAL A 174 5.98 -3.17 -3.28
N ARG A 175 5.43 -4.39 -3.34
CA ARG A 175 3.98 -4.64 -3.35
C ARG A 175 3.29 -4.05 -2.14
N PHE A 176 3.87 -4.28 -0.96
CA PHE A 176 3.32 -3.86 0.32
C PHE A 176 3.19 -2.34 0.43
N VAL A 177 4.21 -1.59 0.03
CA VAL A 177 4.19 -0.12 0.10
C VAL A 177 3.47 0.52 -1.09
N ASN A 178 3.50 -0.11 -2.26
CA ASN A 178 2.89 0.40 -3.49
C ASN A 178 2.40 -0.76 -4.38
N PRO A 179 1.16 -1.24 -4.20
CA PRO A 179 0.62 -2.31 -5.04
C PRO A 179 0.40 -1.89 -6.50
N GLY A 180 0.42 -0.58 -6.78
CA GLY A 180 0.35 -0.01 -8.13
C GLY A 180 1.70 0.15 -8.83
N ASP A 181 2.81 -0.22 -8.21
CA ASP A 181 4.12 -0.21 -8.86
C ASP A 181 4.06 -1.11 -10.11
N LEU A 182 4.43 -0.56 -11.27
CA LEU A 182 4.27 -1.25 -12.55
C LEU A 182 5.13 -2.52 -12.67
N ARG A 183 6.18 -2.63 -11.83
CA ARG A 183 6.99 -3.84 -11.69
C ARG A 183 6.19 -4.99 -11.05
N ILE A 184 5.20 -4.68 -10.22
CA ILE A 184 4.41 -5.63 -9.42
C ILE A 184 2.93 -5.71 -9.82
N ALA A 185 2.40 -4.73 -10.56
CA ALA A 185 0.97 -4.59 -10.83
C ALA A 185 0.28 -5.82 -11.49
N HIS A 186 1.02 -6.76 -12.08
CA HIS A 186 0.45 -8.04 -12.53
C HIS A 186 -0.06 -8.90 -11.38
N ILE A 187 0.58 -8.83 -10.22
CA ILE A 187 0.21 -9.55 -9.01
C ILE A 187 -0.98 -8.85 -8.35
N SER A 188 -0.90 -7.54 -8.18
CA SER A 188 -1.91 -6.79 -7.42
C SER A 188 -3.18 -6.48 -8.20
N CYS A 189 -3.06 -6.23 -9.50
CA CYS A 189 -4.15 -5.78 -10.36
C CYS A 189 -4.42 -6.72 -11.54
N GLY A 190 -3.43 -7.53 -11.94
CA GLY A 190 -3.47 -8.30 -13.18
C GLY A 190 -4.55 -9.35 -13.23
N SER A 191 -4.94 -9.95 -12.11
CA SER A 191 -6.01 -10.96 -12.06
C SER A 191 -7.34 -10.43 -12.61
N CYS A 192 -7.64 -9.14 -12.42
CA CYS A 192 -8.87 -8.49 -12.91
C CYS A 192 -8.61 -7.53 -14.08
N HIS A 193 -7.40 -7.01 -14.21
CA HIS A 193 -7.04 -5.92 -15.12
C HIS A 193 -5.84 -6.25 -16.03
N ALA A 194 -5.67 -7.53 -16.38
CA ALA A 194 -4.53 -8.04 -17.17
C ALA A 194 -4.21 -7.21 -18.42
N SER A 195 -5.24 -6.85 -19.21
CA SER A 195 -5.06 -6.08 -20.45
C SER A 195 -4.54 -4.66 -20.17
N MET A 196 -5.08 -3.97 -19.17
CA MET A 196 -4.63 -2.64 -18.77
C MET A 196 -3.19 -2.68 -18.24
N VAL A 197 -2.88 -3.66 -17.37
CA VAL A 197 -1.54 -3.88 -16.84
C VAL A 197 -0.55 -4.14 -18.00
N LEU A 198 -0.91 -4.97 -18.98
CA LEU A 198 -0.08 -5.23 -20.14
C LEU A 198 0.18 -3.96 -20.97
N GLN A 199 -0.82 -3.11 -21.20
CA GLN A 199 -0.62 -1.89 -21.99
C GLN A 199 0.22 -0.85 -21.26
N VAL A 200 -0.05 -0.61 -19.98
CA VAL A 200 0.70 0.40 -19.20
C VAL A 200 2.17 0.05 -19.05
N ARG A 201 2.50 -1.25 -18.97
CA ARG A 201 3.87 -1.77 -18.89
C ARG A 201 4.76 -1.44 -20.08
N LYS A 202 4.14 -1.27 -21.25
CA LYS A 202 4.83 -0.89 -22.48
C LYS A 202 4.86 0.61 -22.70
N SER A 203 4.28 1.39 -21.78
CA SER A 203 4.14 2.84 -21.92
C SER A 203 5.29 3.61 -21.24
N MET A 204 5.32 4.91 -21.53
CA MET A 204 6.24 5.88 -20.90
C MET A 204 6.09 5.97 -19.38
N MET A 205 5.06 5.37 -18.77
CA MET A 205 4.95 5.30 -17.30
C MET A 205 5.88 4.25 -16.69
N THR A 206 6.33 3.26 -17.48
CA THR A 206 7.20 2.17 -17.00
C THR A 206 8.67 2.41 -17.30
N HIS A 207 8.97 3.25 -18.29
CA HIS A 207 10.33 3.45 -18.77
C HIS A 207 10.70 4.93 -18.92
N GLY A 208 11.97 5.24 -18.64
CA GLY A 208 12.50 6.61 -18.68
C GLY A 208 12.75 7.19 -20.07
N CYS A 209 12.37 6.50 -21.16
CA CYS A 209 12.78 6.90 -22.52
C CYS A 209 12.49 8.37 -22.85
N MET A 210 11.28 8.85 -22.52
CA MET A 210 10.88 10.22 -22.82
C MET A 210 11.70 11.26 -22.03
N LEU A 211 12.07 10.97 -20.78
CA LEU A 211 12.90 11.84 -19.95
C LEU A 211 14.28 12.03 -20.58
N TRP A 212 14.95 10.93 -20.93
CA TRP A 212 16.27 10.95 -21.56
C TRP A 212 16.21 11.55 -22.97
N GLY A 213 15.22 11.16 -23.76
CA GLY A 213 15.01 11.71 -25.11
C GLY A 213 14.81 13.22 -25.09
N ALA A 214 13.94 13.73 -24.21
CA ALA A 214 13.70 15.17 -24.10
C ALA A 214 14.95 15.93 -23.65
N ALA A 215 15.67 15.43 -22.64
CA ALA A 215 16.89 16.06 -22.16
C ALA A 215 17.99 16.09 -23.23
N LEU A 216 18.24 14.97 -23.92
CA LEU A 216 19.31 14.86 -24.89
C LEU A 216 19.02 15.60 -26.20
N TYR A 217 17.76 15.56 -26.67
CA TYR A 217 17.35 16.27 -27.87
C TYR A 217 17.36 17.79 -27.67
N ASN A 218 16.77 18.29 -26.58
CA ASN A 218 16.68 19.74 -26.33
C ASN A 218 18.04 20.39 -26.08
N ASN A 219 19.03 19.62 -25.63
CA ASN A 219 20.41 20.08 -25.43
C ASN A 219 21.34 19.77 -26.62
N GLY A 220 20.80 19.33 -27.76
CA GLY A 220 21.59 19.08 -28.99
C GLY A 220 22.57 17.90 -28.90
N SER A 221 22.48 17.06 -27.86
CA SER A 221 23.34 15.88 -27.71
C SER A 221 22.93 14.73 -28.62
N MET A 222 21.63 14.64 -28.94
CA MET A 222 21.10 13.65 -29.88
C MET A 222 20.24 14.34 -30.96
N PRO A 223 20.45 14.06 -32.25
CA PRO A 223 19.75 14.76 -33.34
C PRO A 223 18.35 14.20 -33.63
N ASN A 224 17.88 13.19 -32.89
CA ASN A 224 16.61 12.51 -33.13
C ASN A 224 15.59 12.74 -31.99
N LYS A 225 14.31 12.84 -32.35
CA LYS A 225 13.20 12.89 -31.37
C LYS A 225 12.76 11.51 -30.89
N GLN A 226 13.16 10.47 -31.63
CA GLN A 226 12.92 9.09 -31.22
C GLN A 226 13.91 8.73 -30.11
N SER A 227 13.37 8.44 -28.92
CA SER A 227 14.18 8.17 -27.73
C SER A 227 14.96 6.88 -27.90
N SER A 228 16.30 7.00 -27.89
CA SER A 228 17.21 5.85 -28.03
C SER A 228 17.70 5.28 -26.68
N PHE A 229 17.48 6.03 -25.59
CA PHE A 229 17.93 5.69 -24.25
C PHE A 229 16.76 5.68 -23.29
N GLY A 230 16.80 4.80 -22.30
CA GLY A 230 15.81 4.71 -21.26
C GLY A 230 16.18 3.62 -20.27
N GLU A 231 15.58 3.70 -19.09
CA GLU A 231 15.72 2.70 -18.04
C GLU A 231 14.38 2.05 -17.79
N SER A 232 14.39 0.74 -17.58
CA SER A 232 13.28 -0.03 -17.07
C SER A 232 13.85 -1.15 -16.19
N TYR A 233 13.14 -1.46 -15.12
CA TYR A 233 13.57 -2.44 -14.12
C TYR A 233 12.50 -3.50 -13.92
N SER A 234 12.92 -4.75 -13.70
CA SER A 234 12.03 -5.86 -13.36
C SER A 234 11.52 -5.75 -11.92
N MET A 235 10.66 -6.67 -11.49
CA MET A 235 10.24 -6.77 -10.08
C MET A 235 11.37 -6.98 -9.08
N HIS A 236 12.52 -7.47 -9.53
CA HIS A 236 13.72 -7.65 -8.72
C HIS A 236 14.75 -6.52 -8.90
N GLY A 237 14.34 -5.39 -9.49
CA GLY A 237 15.23 -4.25 -9.72
C GLY A 237 16.30 -4.48 -10.79
N ALA A 238 16.29 -5.61 -11.50
CA ALA A 238 17.23 -5.87 -12.59
C ALA A 238 16.84 -5.06 -13.83
N GLY A 239 17.82 -4.44 -14.49
CA GLY A 239 17.58 -3.74 -15.75
C GLY A 239 16.98 -4.68 -16.80
N GLN A 240 15.94 -4.23 -17.49
CA GLN A 240 15.22 -5.04 -18.47
C GLN A 240 15.01 -4.31 -19.78
N ARG A 241 14.88 -5.09 -20.85
CA ARG A 241 14.51 -4.61 -22.18
C ARG A 241 13.01 -4.78 -22.39
N LEU A 242 12.32 -3.69 -22.70
CA LEU A 242 10.90 -3.73 -23.06
C LEU A 242 10.78 -4.00 -24.56
N GLN A 243 9.99 -5.00 -24.93
CA GLN A 243 9.64 -5.31 -26.32
C GLN A 243 8.12 -5.26 -26.47
N THR A 244 7.65 -4.81 -27.63
CA THR A 244 6.22 -4.88 -27.94
C THR A 244 5.84 -6.32 -28.24
N VAL A 245 4.64 -6.70 -27.81
CA VAL A 245 4.00 -7.96 -28.17
C VAL A 245 2.65 -7.60 -28.80
N PRO A 246 2.41 -7.94 -30.08
CA PRO A 246 3.37 -8.57 -31.01
C PRO A 246 4.58 -7.65 -31.34
N PRO A 247 5.70 -8.22 -31.82
CA PRO A 247 6.82 -7.43 -32.33
C PRO A 247 6.36 -6.44 -33.41
N PRO A 248 7.05 -5.29 -33.60
CA PRO A 248 6.72 -4.37 -34.67
C PRO A 248 6.84 -5.06 -36.03
N THR A 249 5.95 -4.72 -36.97
CA THR A 249 6.09 -5.18 -38.37
C THR A 249 7.26 -4.45 -39.05
N GLN A 250 7.76 -4.96 -40.18
CA GLN A 250 8.86 -4.29 -40.90
C GLN A 250 8.52 -2.85 -41.34
N ASP A 251 7.23 -2.54 -41.49
CA ASP A 251 6.72 -1.22 -41.89
C ASP A 251 6.50 -0.25 -40.70
N GLN A 252 6.79 -0.68 -39.46
CA GLN A 252 6.62 0.08 -38.21
C GLN A 252 7.98 0.35 -37.54
#